data_AF-A0A158JZ00-F1
#
_entry.id   AF-A0A158JZ00-F1
#
_cell.length_a   1.000
_cell.length_b   1.000
_cell.length_c   1.000
_cell.angle_alpha   90.00
_cell.angle_beta   90.00
_cell.angle_gamma   90.00
#
_symmetry.space_group_name_H-M   'P 1'
#
loop_
_entity.id
_entity.type
_entity.pdbx_description
1 polymer ?
#
loop_
_entity_poly.entity_id
_entity_poly.type
_entity_poly.pdbx_seq_one_letter_code
_entity_poly.pdbx_strand_id
1 'polypeptide(L)'
;MSDERLFSLRNRWFTVTVGGMLALVAFSTAVGFIWLPSAQSDQPFQGVWNAICSAAGVPQQWLRASSATPVPLVQTSAVAMTPQLLAQPSSTSIGRGATLSMRCTMCHGVRGMSDANSPNLAGQYSSVIYKQLLDFQSGARRNAVMSPMVSNLSDQDMRDLSAYYAYLPRPVALRSDAAPVVPVPDIVSGGAPMRNIASCASCHGGIDHKAGSPWLEGMPAAYTRAQLQAFANDTRHNDINEQMRNVARNMTPEEIDAAAAYYAGAQP
;
A
#
# COMPACT_ATOMS: atom_id res chain seq x y z
N MET A 1 -13.47 31.95 62.77
CA MET A 1 -13.23 31.31 61.46
C MET A 1 -12.69 29.93 61.75
N SER A 2 -13.48 28.89 61.52
CA SER A 2 -13.13 27.53 61.94
C SER A 2 -12.05 26.94 61.03
N ASP A 3 -10.84 26.77 61.54
CA ASP A 3 -9.70 26.10 60.87
C ASP A 3 -9.86 24.56 60.85
N GLU A 4 -11.06 24.06 60.56
CA GLU A 4 -11.22 22.62 60.34
C GLU A 4 -10.74 22.27 58.93
N ARG A 5 -9.60 21.59 58.85
CA ARG A 5 -9.05 21.05 57.60
C ARG A 5 -10.04 20.06 56.98
N LEU A 6 -10.77 20.53 55.96
CA LEU A 6 -11.83 19.79 55.26
C LEU A 6 -11.35 18.43 54.70
N PHE A 7 -10.08 18.33 54.30
CA PHE A 7 -9.46 17.11 53.77
C PHE A 7 -8.54 16.44 54.81
N SER A 8 -9.13 16.03 55.94
CA SER A 8 -8.39 15.37 57.02
C SER A 8 -9.00 14.03 57.35
N LEU A 9 -8.14 13.01 57.53
CA LEU A 9 -8.54 11.68 58.02
C LEU A 9 -9.11 11.72 59.45
N ARG A 10 -9.00 12.85 60.16
CA ARG A 10 -9.68 13.09 61.44
C ARG A 10 -11.11 13.59 61.29
N ASN A 11 -11.49 14.12 60.13
CA ASN A 11 -12.84 14.59 59.87
C ASN A 11 -13.74 13.38 59.57
N ARG A 12 -14.74 13.14 60.43
CA ARG A 12 -15.67 12.01 60.30
C ARG A 12 -16.48 12.08 58.99
N TRP A 13 -16.84 13.28 58.53
CA TRP A 13 -17.59 13.42 57.28
C TRP A 13 -16.75 13.08 56.06
N PHE A 14 -15.48 13.51 56.04
CA PHE A 14 -14.54 13.18 54.96
C PHE A 14 -14.22 11.68 54.94
N THR A 15 -13.94 11.08 56.09
CA THR A 15 -13.63 9.64 56.18
C THR A 15 -14.82 8.76 55.83
N VAL A 16 -16.04 9.12 56.25
CA VAL A 16 -17.25 8.37 55.88
C VAL A 16 -17.56 8.49 54.40
N THR A 17 -17.42 9.68 53.80
CA THR A 17 -17.70 9.86 52.36
C THR A 17 -16.65 9.19 51.48
N VAL A 18 -15.35 9.37 51.78
CA VAL A 18 -14.27 8.70 51.04
C VAL A 18 -14.32 7.18 51.24
N GLY A 19 -14.56 6.72 52.48
CA GLY A 19 -14.73 5.30 52.77
C GLY A 19 -15.95 4.69 52.05
N GLY A 20 -17.07 5.40 52.00
CA GLY A 20 -18.26 5.00 51.26
C GLY A 20 -18.02 4.90 49.75
N MET A 21 -17.31 5.88 49.17
CA MET A 21 -16.93 5.86 47.75
C MET A 21 -16.02 4.67 47.43
N LEU A 22 -15.00 4.42 48.28
CA LEU A 22 -14.09 3.28 48.11
C LEU A 22 -14.83 1.95 48.24
N ALA A 23 -15.78 1.84 49.18
CA ALA A 23 -16.60 0.65 49.34
C ALA A 23 -17.50 0.40 48.13
N LEU A 24 -18.10 1.45 47.56
CA LEU A 24 -18.94 1.35 46.37
C LEU A 24 -18.14 0.96 45.11
N VAL A 25 -16.92 1.49 44.97
CA VAL A 25 -15.99 1.08 43.91
C VAL A 25 -15.59 -0.38 44.09
N ALA A 26 -15.18 -0.79 45.29
CA ALA A 26 -14.80 -2.18 45.58
C ALA A 26 -15.96 -3.15 45.31
N PHE A 27 -17.17 -2.80 45.74
CA PHE A 27 -18.38 -3.58 45.49
C PHE A 27 -18.69 -3.70 44.00
N SER A 28 -18.70 -2.59 43.26
CA SER A 28 -18.94 -2.60 41.81
C SER A 28 -17.91 -3.43 41.06
N THR A 29 -16.65 -3.36 41.48
CA THR A 29 -15.55 -4.14 40.89
C THR A 29 -15.73 -5.64 41.17
N ALA A 30 -16.09 -6.02 42.40
CA ALA A 30 -16.34 -7.41 42.76
C ALA A 30 -17.55 -7.98 42.00
N VAL A 31 -18.63 -7.20 41.87
CA VAL A 31 -19.81 -7.60 41.09
C VAL A 31 -19.46 -7.76 39.61
N GLY A 32 -18.75 -6.80 39.02
CA GLY A 32 -18.37 -6.78 37.60
C GLY A 32 -17.38 -7.86 37.19
N PHE A 33 -16.33 -8.08 37.98
CA PHE A 33 -15.18 -8.91 37.58
C PHE A 33 -15.11 -10.27 38.28
N ILE A 34 -15.87 -10.49 39.35
CA ILE A 34 -15.85 -11.76 40.11
C ILE A 34 -17.21 -12.45 40.04
N TRP A 35 -18.29 -11.74 40.40
CA TRP A 35 -19.62 -12.36 40.51
C TRP A 35 -20.30 -12.58 39.15
N LEU A 36 -20.39 -11.55 38.30
CA LEU A 36 -21.04 -11.68 36.99
C LEU A 36 -20.38 -12.78 36.10
N PRO A 37 -19.03 -12.88 36.00
CA PRO A 37 -18.40 -13.94 35.22
C PRO A 37 -18.57 -15.35 35.81
N SER A 38 -18.78 -15.48 37.12
CA SER A 38 -18.99 -16.79 37.76
C SER A 38 -20.45 -17.24 37.73
N ALA A 39 -21.40 -16.30 37.69
CA ALA A 39 -22.83 -16.58 37.60
C ALA A 39 -23.34 -16.74 36.16
N GLN A 40 -22.68 -16.13 35.16
CA GLN A 40 -23.03 -16.24 33.74
C GLN A 40 -21.84 -16.79 32.95
N SER A 41 -21.82 -18.10 32.74
CA SER A 41 -20.76 -18.81 32.00
C SER A 41 -20.91 -18.76 30.48
N ASP A 42 -21.78 -17.90 29.96
CA ASP A 42 -21.92 -17.72 28.53
C ASP A 42 -20.63 -17.11 27.96
N GLN A 43 -20.18 -17.65 26.82
CA GLN A 43 -18.99 -17.25 26.04
C GLN A 43 -18.65 -15.73 26.00
N PRO A 44 -19.59 -14.75 26.03
CA PRO A 44 -19.28 -13.31 26.07
C PRO A 44 -18.34 -12.82 27.19
N PHE A 45 -18.15 -13.55 28.29
CA PHE A 45 -17.31 -13.08 29.42
C PHE A 45 -15.97 -13.79 29.58
N GLN A 46 -15.57 -14.63 28.62
CA GLN A 46 -14.22 -15.19 28.62
C GLN A 46 -13.22 -14.14 28.12
N GLY A 47 -12.54 -13.48 29.08
CA GLY A 47 -11.43 -12.57 28.84
C GLY A 47 -11.71 -11.12 29.24
N VAL A 48 -10.79 -10.53 30.01
CA VAL A 48 -10.85 -9.14 30.51
C VAL A 48 -11.06 -8.14 29.37
N TRP A 49 -10.45 -8.38 28.21
CA TRP A 49 -10.53 -7.50 27.05
C TRP A 49 -11.93 -7.46 26.42
N ASN A 50 -12.60 -8.62 26.31
CA ASN A 50 -13.95 -8.70 25.74
C ASN A 50 -14.98 -7.99 26.61
N ALA A 51 -14.84 -8.09 27.94
CA ALA A 51 -15.67 -7.38 28.90
C ALA A 51 -15.51 -5.85 28.82
N ILE A 52 -14.27 -5.37 28.64
CA ILE A 52 -13.98 -3.94 28.43
C ILE A 52 -14.62 -3.45 27.14
N CYS A 53 -14.44 -4.18 26.03
CA CYS A 53 -15.02 -3.80 24.73
C CYS A 53 -16.55 -3.83 24.74
N SER A 54 -17.19 -4.79 25.42
CA SER A 54 -18.65 -4.81 25.55
C SER A 54 -19.18 -3.66 26.41
N ALA A 55 -18.48 -3.31 27.49
CA ALA A 55 -18.85 -2.19 28.35
C ALA A 55 -18.72 -0.84 27.62
N ALA A 56 -17.79 -0.73 26.66
CA ALA A 56 -17.63 0.44 25.79
C ALA A 56 -18.67 0.53 24.65
N GLY A 57 -19.66 -0.37 24.60
CA GLY A 57 -20.74 -0.33 23.61
C GLY A 57 -20.38 -0.90 22.24
N VAL A 58 -19.27 -1.65 22.13
CA VAL A 58 -18.90 -2.30 20.85
C VAL A 58 -19.81 -3.52 20.62
N PRO A 59 -20.61 -3.55 19.55
CA PRO A 59 -21.57 -4.62 19.33
C PRO A 59 -20.86 -5.93 18.96
N GLN A 60 -21.03 -6.95 19.81
CA GLN A 60 -20.40 -8.29 19.72
C GLN A 60 -20.64 -9.03 18.38
N GLN A 61 -21.64 -8.60 17.60
CA GLN A 61 -21.86 -9.09 16.23
C GLN A 61 -20.64 -8.88 15.30
N TRP A 62 -19.79 -7.88 15.58
CA TRP A 62 -18.55 -7.65 14.84
C TRP A 62 -17.48 -8.72 15.12
N LEU A 63 -17.49 -9.31 16.33
CA LEU A 63 -16.57 -10.38 16.71
C LEU A 63 -17.07 -11.76 16.27
N ARG A 64 -18.40 -11.92 16.11
CA ARG A 64 -19.02 -13.13 15.54
C ARG A 64 -19.01 -13.16 14.01
N ALA A 65 -18.59 -12.09 13.34
CA ALA A 65 -18.40 -12.07 11.90
C ALA A 65 -17.22 -12.99 11.53
N SER A 66 -17.55 -14.27 11.35
CA SER A 66 -16.83 -15.30 10.62
C SER A 66 -15.34 -15.48 10.94
N SER A 67 -15.04 -16.48 11.77
CA SER A 67 -13.74 -17.17 11.83
C SER A 67 -13.37 -17.89 10.52
N ALA A 68 -14.23 -17.89 9.51
CA ALA A 68 -13.85 -18.16 8.14
C ALA A 68 -13.54 -16.82 7.46
N THR A 69 -12.27 -16.40 7.48
CA THR A 69 -11.80 -15.38 6.54
C THR A 69 -12.18 -15.91 5.15
N PRO A 70 -13.05 -15.23 4.37
CA PRO A 70 -13.30 -15.65 3.00
C PRO A 70 -11.93 -15.68 2.33
N VAL A 71 -11.46 -16.85 1.88
CA VAL A 71 -10.24 -16.92 1.10
C VAL A 71 -10.55 -16.11 -0.15
N PRO A 72 -9.93 -14.93 -0.34
CA PRO A 72 -10.26 -14.10 -1.47
C PRO A 72 -9.93 -14.90 -2.73
N LEU A 73 -10.90 -15.03 -3.63
CA LEU A 73 -10.75 -15.71 -4.93
C LEU A 73 -9.62 -15.10 -5.77
N VAL A 74 -9.20 -13.88 -5.41
CA VAL A 74 -8.21 -13.06 -6.08
C VAL A 74 -7.15 -12.64 -5.07
N GLN A 75 -5.90 -13.07 -5.31
CA GLN A 75 -4.78 -12.69 -4.46
C GLN A 75 -4.38 -11.25 -4.75
N THR A 76 -4.41 -10.39 -3.72
CA THR A 76 -4.02 -8.99 -3.82
C THR A 76 -2.62 -8.78 -3.23
N SER A 77 -2.06 -7.59 -3.47
CA SER A 77 -0.74 -7.21 -2.94
C SER A 77 -0.74 -7.20 -1.42
N ALA A 78 0.13 -8.00 -0.81
CA ALA A 78 0.38 -7.97 0.64
C ALA A 78 1.35 -6.87 1.07
N VAL A 79 1.93 -6.13 0.12
CA VAL A 79 2.95 -5.11 0.39
C VAL A 79 2.34 -3.86 1.01
N ALA A 80 2.77 -3.53 2.22
CA ALA A 80 2.48 -2.26 2.88
C ALA A 80 3.63 -1.26 2.64
N MET A 81 3.27 0.01 2.44
CA MET A 81 4.24 1.11 2.32
C MET A 81 4.74 1.50 3.71
N THR A 82 5.80 0.85 4.18
CA THR A 82 6.41 1.14 5.49
C THR A 82 7.56 2.14 5.35
N PRO A 83 7.94 2.87 6.43
CA PRO A 83 9.11 3.75 6.41
C PRO A 83 10.39 3.05 5.98
N GLN A 84 10.55 1.76 6.33
CA GLN A 84 11.69 0.95 5.94
C GLN A 84 11.75 0.70 4.43
N LEU A 85 10.60 0.56 3.76
CA LEU A 85 10.54 0.41 2.31
C LEU A 85 10.86 1.71 1.55
N LEU A 86 10.67 2.85 2.21
CA LEU A 86 10.95 4.19 1.67
C LEU A 86 12.34 4.71 2.04
N ALA A 87 13.10 3.96 2.85
CA ALA A 87 14.44 4.33 3.26
C ALA A 87 15.42 4.33 2.07
N GLN A 88 16.43 5.20 2.14
CA GLN A 88 17.47 5.27 1.11
C GLN A 88 18.31 3.99 1.08
N PRO A 89 18.57 3.43 -0.11
CA PRO A 89 19.38 2.22 -0.24
C PRO A 89 20.85 2.47 0.10
N SER A 90 21.50 1.49 0.73
CA SER A 90 22.94 1.54 0.99
C SER A 90 23.75 1.18 -0.25
N SER A 91 24.99 1.67 -0.34
CA SER A 91 25.93 1.32 -1.42
C SER A 91 26.15 -0.19 -1.56
N THR A 92 26.17 -0.91 -0.43
CA THR A 92 26.28 -2.38 -0.41
C THR A 92 25.07 -3.05 -1.05
N SER A 93 23.86 -2.55 -0.76
CA SER A 93 22.62 -3.07 -1.35
C SER A 93 22.58 -2.84 -2.86
N ILE A 94 23.00 -1.65 -3.32
CA ILE A 94 23.14 -1.32 -4.75
C ILE A 94 24.13 -2.27 -5.43
N GLY A 95 25.29 -2.52 -4.82
CA GLY A 95 26.32 -3.41 -5.39
C GLY A 95 25.87 -4.87 -5.50
N ARG A 96 25.18 -5.41 -4.48
CA ARG A 96 24.57 -6.75 -4.55
C ARG A 96 23.48 -6.80 -5.61
N GLY A 97 22.62 -5.78 -5.67
CA GLY A 97 21.58 -5.66 -6.69
C GLY A 97 22.13 -5.62 -8.11
N ALA A 98 23.25 -4.93 -8.33
CA ALA A 98 23.94 -4.90 -9.63
C ALA A 98 24.42 -6.29 -10.07
N THR A 99 24.86 -7.12 -9.12
CA THR A 99 25.26 -8.50 -9.41
C THR A 99 24.03 -9.37 -9.72
N LEU A 100 22.99 -9.26 -8.90
CA LEU A 100 21.74 -10.00 -9.08
C LEU A 100 21.02 -9.64 -10.38
N SER A 101 21.12 -8.39 -10.84
CA SER A 101 20.42 -7.88 -12.02
C SER A 101 20.94 -8.46 -13.34
N MET A 102 22.10 -9.12 -13.35
CA MET A 102 22.66 -9.75 -14.56
C MET A 102 21.65 -10.69 -15.25
N ARG A 103 20.85 -11.44 -14.47
CA ARG A 103 19.80 -12.34 -14.99
C ARG A 103 18.57 -11.62 -15.57
N CYS A 104 18.44 -10.33 -15.34
CA CYS A 104 17.30 -9.50 -15.75
C CYS A 104 17.60 -8.71 -17.03
N THR A 105 18.89 -8.55 -17.37
CA THR A 105 19.36 -7.68 -18.47
C THR A 105 18.90 -8.11 -19.85
N MET A 106 18.60 -9.39 -20.06
CA MET A 106 18.12 -9.91 -21.35
C MET A 106 16.79 -9.30 -21.77
N CYS A 107 15.94 -8.93 -20.82
CA CYS A 107 14.63 -8.33 -21.10
C CYS A 107 14.60 -6.84 -20.71
N HIS A 108 15.16 -6.48 -19.56
CA HIS A 108 15.10 -5.11 -19.04
C HIS A 108 16.30 -4.24 -19.46
N GLY A 109 17.23 -4.80 -20.23
CA GLY A 109 18.46 -4.14 -20.67
C GLY A 109 19.54 -4.03 -19.60
N VAL A 110 20.78 -3.90 -20.05
CA VAL A 110 21.98 -3.78 -19.18
C VAL A 110 21.97 -2.53 -18.30
N ARG A 111 21.29 -1.48 -18.74
CA ARG A 111 21.11 -0.22 -18.00
C ARG A 111 19.69 -0.06 -17.46
N GLY A 112 18.90 -1.12 -17.39
CA GLY A 112 17.48 -1.03 -17.00
C GLY A 112 16.60 -0.31 -18.04
N MET A 113 17.07 -0.20 -19.28
CA MET A 113 16.35 0.32 -20.44
C MET A 113 16.17 -0.81 -21.45
N SER A 114 14.92 -1.20 -21.68
CA SER A 114 14.52 -2.34 -22.50
C SER A 114 14.29 -1.95 -23.95
N ASP A 115 14.91 -2.70 -24.86
CA ASP A 115 14.58 -2.70 -26.30
C ASP A 115 13.51 -3.76 -26.66
N ALA A 116 13.11 -4.61 -25.71
CA ALA A 116 12.24 -5.77 -25.91
C ALA A 116 10.77 -5.53 -25.50
N ASN A 117 10.31 -4.27 -25.47
CA ASN A 117 8.99 -3.87 -24.93
C ASN A 117 8.72 -4.31 -23.47
N SER A 118 9.73 -4.78 -22.74
CA SER A 118 9.67 -4.97 -21.30
C SER A 118 9.72 -3.61 -20.59
N PRO A 119 9.21 -3.47 -19.36
CA PRO A 119 9.25 -2.18 -18.69
C PRO A 119 10.69 -1.73 -18.43
N ASN A 120 10.91 -0.43 -18.57
CA ASN A 120 12.12 0.24 -18.11
C ASN A 120 12.12 0.26 -16.58
N LEU A 121 13.25 -0.17 -16.01
CA LEU A 121 13.45 -0.26 -14.56
C LEU A 121 14.38 0.85 -14.05
N ALA A 122 15.20 1.44 -14.93
CA ALA A 122 16.16 2.46 -14.57
C ALA A 122 15.49 3.67 -13.92
N GLY A 123 15.94 4.02 -12.71
CA GLY A 123 15.45 5.17 -11.95
C GLY A 123 13.99 5.06 -11.48
N GLN A 124 13.37 3.89 -11.62
CA GLN A 124 12.08 3.59 -11.01
C GLN A 124 12.21 3.55 -9.48
N TYR A 125 11.17 3.91 -8.76
CA TYR A 125 11.22 3.91 -7.30
C TYR A 125 11.47 2.51 -6.72
N SER A 126 12.37 2.42 -5.75
CA SER A 126 12.72 1.14 -5.08
C SER A 126 11.48 0.45 -4.51
N SER A 127 10.60 1.21 -3.86
CA SER A 127 9.33 0.69 -3.32
C SER A 127 8.42 0.06 -4.38
N VAL A 128 8.40 0.63 -5.60
CA VAL A 128 7.61 0.13 -6.72
C VAL A 128 8.20 -1.17 -7.26
N ILE A 129 9.52 -1.22 -7.48
CA ILE A 129 10.18 -2.43 -7.97
C ILE A 129 10.01 -3.57 -6.97
N TYR A 130 10.30 -3.32 -5.69
CA TYR A 130 10.17 -4.32 -4.63
C TYR A 130 8.75 -4.87 -4.56
N LYS A 131 7.76 -3.97 -4.58
CA LYS A 131 6.35 -4.35 -4.60
C LYS A 131 6.05 -5.27 -5.79
N GLN A 132 6.48 -4.91 -7.00
CA GLN A 132 6.18 -5.74 -8.18
C GLN A 132 6.87 -7.10 -8.13
N LEU A 133 8.13 -7.17 -7.66
CA LEU A 133 8.83 -8.45 -7.51
C LEU A 133 8.10 -9.37 -6.54
N LEU A 134 7.69 -8.84 -5.37
CA LEU A 134 6.97 -9.59 -4.36
C LEU A 134 5.55 -9.97 -4.82
N ASP A 135 4.87 -9.11 -5.58
CA ASP A 135 3.57 -9.42 -6.16
C ASP A 135 3.67 -10.54 -7.22
N PHE A 136 4.73 -10.55 -8.02
CA PHE A 136 4.98 -11.64 -8.97
C PHE A 136 5.31 -12.95 -8.28
N GLN A 137 6.07 -12.89 -7.18
CA GLN A 137 6.47 -14.07 -6.40
C GLN A 137 5.29 -14.67 -5.64
N SER A 138 4.45 -13.83 -5.03
CA SER A 138 3.28 -14.28 -4.28
C SER A 138 2.13 -14.75 -5.18
N GLY A 139 2.10 -14.32 -6.45
CA GLY A 139 1.00 -14.58 -7.38
C GLY A 139 -0.10 -13.52 -7.38
N ALA A 140 0.08 -12.44 -6.61
CA ALA A 140 -0.80 -11.27 -6.62
C ALA A 140 -0.76 -10.51 -7.97
N ARG A 141 0.37 -10.58 -8.67
CA ARG A 141 0.50 -10.22 -10.09
C ARG A 141 1.00 -11.44 -10.83
N ARG A 142 0.33 -11.83 -11.92
CA ARG A 142 0.71 -13.02 -12.68
C ARG A 142 1.27 -12.62 -14.04
N ASN A 143 2.37 -13.25 -14.42
CA ASN A 143 2.92 -13.13 -15.77
C ASN A 143 3.78 -14.37 -16.07
N ALA A 144 3.56 -14.99 -17.23
CA ALA A 144 4.23 -16.23 -17.60
C ALA A 144 5.76 -16.12 -17.68
N VAL A 145 6.29 -14.91 -17.91
CA VAL A 145 7.73 -14.65 -17.99
C VAL A 145 8.29 -14.25 -16.63
N MET A 146 7.67 -13.29 -15.95
CA MET A 146 8.22 -12.74 -14.70
C MET A 146 8.01 -13.63 -13.48
N SER A 147 6.92 -14.39 -13.39
CA SER A 147 6.66 -15.22 -12.20
C SER A 147 7.76 -16.27 -11.95
N PRO A 148 8.25 -17.02 -12.96
CA PRO A 148 9.41 -17.91 -12.78
C PRO A 148 10.69 -17.17 -12.37
N MET A 149 10.93 -15.98 -12.92
CA MET A 149 12.15 -15.19 -12.67
C MET A 149 12.31 -14.74 -11.22
N VAL A 150 11.19 -14.59 -10.49
CA VAL A 150 11.19 -14.11 -9.10
C VAL A 150 10.97 -15.22 -8.08
N SER A 151 10.63 -16.43 -8.51
CA SER A 151 10.21 -17.54 -7.66
C SER A 151 11.20 -17.90 -6.54
N ASN A 152 12.50 -17.80 -6.82
CA ASN A 152 13.58 -18.17 -5.91
C ASN A 152 14.29 -16.96 -5.28
N LEU A 153 13.75 -15.75 -5.40
CA LEU A 153 14.36 -14.56 -4.80
C LEU A 153 14.07 -14.51 -3.30
N SER A 154 15.09 -14.29 -2.49
CA SER A 154 14.87 -13.90 -1.10
C SER A 154 14.29 -12.48 -1.01
N ASP A 155 13.72 -12.14 0.14
CA ASP A 155 13.30 -10.76 0.43
C ASP A 155 14.47 -9.78 0.26
N GLN A 156 15.66 -10.18 0.70
CA GLN A 156 16.88 -9.37 0.56
C GLN A 156 17.29 -9.19 -0.91
N ASP A 157 17.20 -10.24 -1.74
CA ASP A 157 17.48 -10.12 -3.18
C ASP A 157 16.53 -9.12 -3.86
N MET A 158 15.25 -9.15 -3.50
CA MET A 158 14.26 -8.22 -4.03
C MET A 158 14.53 -6.78 -3.59
N ARG A 159 14.98 -6.57 -2.35
CA ARG A 159 15.39 -5.24 -1.86
C ARG A 159 16.63 -4.73 -2.58
N ASP A 160 17.63 -5.60 -2.77
CA ASP A 160 18.88 -5.24 -3.43
C ASP A 160 18.67 -4.93 -4.92
N LEU A 161 17.88 -5.73 -5.63
CA LEU A 161 17.48 -5.44 -7.01
C LEU A 161 16.76 -4.09 -7.12
N SER A 162 15.82 -3.84 -6.20
CA SER A 162 15.06 -2.58 -6.15
C SER A 162 15.96 -1.38 -5.89
N ALA A 163 16.91 -1.51 -4.98
CA ALA A 163 17.92 -0.50 -4.68
C ALA A 163 18.78 -0.19 -5.91
N TYR A 164 19.26 -1.22 -6.61
CA TYR A 164 20.10 -1.06 -7.80
C TYR A 164 19.37 -0.33 -8.93
N TYR A 165 18.18 -0.80 -9.32
CA TYR A 165 17.44 -0.19 -10.42
C TYR A 165 17.00 1.23 -10.10
N ALA A 166 16.64 1.53 -8.84
CA ALA A 166 16.32 2.89 -8.41
C ALA A 166 17.52 3.84 -8.42
N TYR A 167 18.74 3.31 -8.24
CA TYR A 167 19.97 4.09 -8.33
C TYR A 167 20.36 4.46 -9.76
N LEU A 168 19.93 3.67 -10.76
CA LEU A 168 20.24 3.96 -12.16
C LEU A 168 19.60 5.29 -12.61
N PRO A 169 20.23 6.03 -13.54
CA PRO A 169 19.65 7.24 -14.11
C PRO A 169 18.29 6.94 -14.76
N ARG A 170 17.30 7.80 -14.51
CA ARG A 170 16.01 7.73 -15.21
C ARG A 170 16.23 7.92 -16.71
N PRO A 171 15.48 7.20 -17.56
CA PRO A 171 15.40 7.56 -18.96
C PRO A 171 14.87 8.99 -19.03
N VAL A 172 15.67 9.90 -19.57
CA VAL A 172 15.15 11.21 -19.96
C VAL A 172 14.21 10.90 -21.11
N ALA A 173 12.90 10.98 -20.90
CA ALA A 173 11.98 11.04 -22.02
C ALA A 173 12.52 12.18 -22.89
N LEU A 174 12.88 11.88 -24.13
CA LEU A 174 13.50 12.81 -25.08
C LEU A 174 12.52 13.96 -25.38
N ARG A 175 12.31 14.86 -24.42
CA ARG A 175 11.97 16.25 -24.67
C ARG A 175 13.31 16.96 -24.82
N SER A 176 14.09 16.54 -25.81
CA SER A 176 15.17 17.39 -26.31
C SER A 176 14.52 18.68 -26.78
N ASP A 177 15.15 19.82 -26.58
CA ASP A 177 14.67 21.12 -27.10
C ASP A 177 14.44 21.14 -28.62
N ALA A 178 14.89 20.07 -29.32
CA ALA A 178 14.72 19.82 -30.75
C ALA A 178 13.55 18.86 -31.12
N ALA A 179 12.88 18.23 -30.15
CA ALA A 179 11.73 17.36 -30.43
C ALA A 179 10.44 18.20 -30.44
N PRO A 180 9.56 18.05 -31.44
CA PRO A 180 8.25 18.71 -31.44
C PRO A 180 7.54 18.46 -30.11
N VAL A 181 7.02 19.52 -29.49
CA VAL A 181 6.19 19.42 -28.29
C VAL A 181 4.97 18.56 -28.63
N VAL A 182 5.01 17.28 -28.27
CA VAL A 182 3.83 16.41 -28.37
C VAL A 182 2.78 17.01 -27.43
N PRO A 183 1.60 17.40 -27.94
CA PRO A 183 0.52 17.88 -27.08
C PRO A 183 0.17 16.81 -26.06
N VAL A 184 0.11 17.20 -24.79
CA VAL A 184 -0.30 16.28 -23.72
C VAL A 184 -1.77 15.93 -23.96
N PRO A 185 -2.16 14.65 -24.10
CA PRO A 185 -3.55 14.28 -24.26
C PRO A 185 -4.39 14.75 -23.07
N ASP A 186 -5.65 15.15 -23.31
CA ASP A 186 -6.55 15.65 -22.25
C ASP A 186 -6.70 14.64 -21.11
N ILE A 187 -6.77 13.34 -21.44
CA ILE A 187 -6.86 12.28 -20.44
C ILE A 187 -5.63 12.22 -19.51
N VAL A 188 -4.47 12.66 -19.98
CA VAL A 188 -3.23 12.69 -19.19
C VAL A 188 -3.13 13.97 -18.37
N SER A 189 -3.40 15.13 -18.98
CA SER A 189 -3.25 16.45 -18.36
C SER A 189 -4.39 16.79 -17.40
N GLY A 190 -5.64 16.61 -17.83
CA GLY A 190 -6.84 16.94 -17.08
C GLY A 190 -7.61 15.72 -16.55
N GLY A 191 -7.36 14.54 -17.11
CA GLY A 191 -8.20 13.37 -16.83
C GLY A 191 -9.60 13.53 -17.42
N ALA A 192 -10.56 12.82 -16.84
CA ALA A 192 -11.99 12.99 -17.12
C ALA A 192 -12.78 12.88 -15.81
N PRO A 193 -12.89 13.98 -15.04
CA PRO A 193 -13.49 13.96 -13.70
C PRO A 193 -14.93 13.44 -13.66
N MET A 194 -15.72 13.72 -14.70
CA MET A 194 -17.10 13.20 -14.84
C MET A 194 -17.19 11.69 -15.01
N ARG A 195 -16.09 11.03 -15.42
CA ARG A 195 -15.94 9.56 -15.47
C ARG A 195 -15.06 9.03 -14.33
N ASN A 196 -14.82 9.84 -13.29
CA ASN A 196 -13.95 9.48 -12.17
C ASN A 196 -12.50 9.17 -12.58
N ILE A 197 -12.00 9.86 -13.61
CA ILE A 197 -10.60 9.75 -14.04
C ILE A 197 -9.87 11.01 -13.61
N ALA A 198 -9.01 10.91 -12.60
CA ALA A 198 -8.11 11.99 -12.22
C ALA A 198 -7.01 12.18 -13.27
N SER A 199 -6.36 13.35 -13.27
CA SER A 199 -5.16 13.54 -14.10
C SER A 199 -4.05 12.59 -13.65
N CYS A 200 -3.30 12.06 -14.61
CA CYS A 200 -2.29 11.05 -14.33
C CYS A 200 -1.15 11.63 -13.47
N ALA A 201 -0.80 12.90 -13.71
CA ALA A 201 0.26 13.62 -13.00
C ALA A 201 0.00 13.73 -11.48
N SER A 202 -1.25 13.73 -11.02
CA SER A 202 -1.57 13.79 -9.57
C SER A 202 -1.04 12.58 -8.79
N CYS A 203 -0.79 11.46 -9.45
CA CYS A 203 -0.24 10.26 -8.82
C CYS A 203 1.12 9.84 -9.38
N HIS A 204 1.32 10.00 -10.69
CA HIS A 204 2.49 9.53 -11.44
C HIS A 204 3.46 10.65 -11.83
N GLY A 205 3.29 11.85 -11.28
CA GLY A 205 4.16 12.99 -11.53
C GLY A 205 5.62 12.72 -11.15
N GLY A 206 6.51 13.61 -11.56
CA GLY A 206 7.93 13.36 -11.37
C GLY A 206 8.48 13.79 -10.00
N ILE A 207 8.21 15.04 -9.64
CA ILE A 207 8.60 15.65 -8.36
C ILE A 207 7.53 15.33 -7.31
N ASP A 208 6.27 15.66 -7.61
CA ASP A 208 5.12 15.37 -6.77
C ASP A 208 4.41 14.10 -7.23
N HIS A 209 4.67 12.99 -6.53
CA HIS A 209 4.06 11.70 -6.81
C HIS A 209 3.47 11.09 -5.54
N LYS A 210 2.44 10.26 -5.72
CA LYS A 210 1.88 9.48 -4.63
C LYS A 210 2.85 8.34 -4.30
N ALA A 211 3.19 8.18 -3.02
CA ALA A 211 4.05 7.09 -2.57
C ALA A 211 3.51 5.73 -3.06
N GLY A 212 4.39 4.95 -3.70
CA GLY A 212 4.04 3.66 -4.29
C GLY A 212 3.46 3.71 -5.70
N SER A 213 3.24 4.89 -6.27
CA SER A 213 2.92 5.04 -7.69
C SER A 213 4.20 4.94 -8.54
N PRO A 214 4.17 4.18 -9.65
CA PRO A 214 5.31 4.08 -10.55
C PRO A 214 5.54 5.39 -11.32
N TRP A 215 6.80 5.67 -11.61
CA TRP A 215 7.19 6.59 -12.68
C TRP A 215 6.80 6.03 -14.04
N LEU A 216 6.20 6.85 -14.92
CA LEU A 216 5.68 6.42 -16.23
C LEU A 216 6.46 6.93 -17.43
N GLU A 217 7.17 8.07 -17.33
CA GLU A 217 7.85 8.66 -18.49
C GLU A 217 8.99 7.75 -18.99
N GLY A 218 9.06 7.58 -20.31
CA GLY A 218 9.99 6.69 -20.97
C GLY A 218 9.58 5.22 -20.95
N MET A 219 8.41 4.85 -20.41
CA MET A 219 7.96 3.45 -20.41
C MET A 219 7.46 3.02 -21.80
N PRO A 220 7.81 1.82 -22.32
CA PRO A 220 7.39 1.42 -23.67
C PRO A 220 5.87 1.46 -23.87
N ALA A 221 5.41 1.98 -25.00
CA ALA A 221 3.98 2.17 -25.29
C ALA A 221 3.21 0.84 -25.22
N ALA A 222 3.79 -0.24 -25.77
CA ALA A 222 3.19 -1.57 -25.72
C ALA A 222 3.01 -2.07 -24.27
N TYR A 223 3.99 -1.86 -23.40
CA TYR A 223 3.88 -2.21 -21.99
C TYR A 223 2.80 -1.39 -21.28
N THR A 224 2.83 -0.07 -21.43
CA THR A 224 1.89 0.86 -20.76
C THR A 224 0.45 0.55 -21.18
N ARG A 225 0.20 0.38 -22.48
CA ARG A 225 -1.09 -0.03 -23.03
C ARG A 225 -1.56 -1.35 -22.42
N ALA A 226 -0.70 -2.38 -22.43
CA ALA A 226 -1.03 -3.68 -21.87
C ALA A 226 -1.35 -3.61 -20.37
N GLN A 227 -0.67 -2.76 -19.60
CA GLN A 227 -0.96 -2.60 -18.17
C GLN A 227 -2.30 -1.89 -17.93
N LEU A 228 -2.60 -0.83 -18.67
CA LEU A 228 -3.89 -0.13 -18.58
C LEU A 228 -5.04 -1.07 -18.95
N GLN A 229 -4.90 -1.83 -20.05
CA GLN A 229 -5.87 -2.84 -20.45
C GLN A 229 -6.04 -3.94 -19.38
N ALA A 230 -4.94 -4.40 -18.77
CA ALA A 230 -5.00 -5.40 -17.72
C ALA A 230 -5.72 -4.92 -16.45
N PHE A 231 -5.60 -3.63 -16.11
CA PHE A 231 -6.40 -3.04 -15.04
C PHE A 231 -7.86 -2.85 -15.45
N ALA A 232 -8.12 -2.41 -16.68
CA ALA A 232 -9.46 -2.20 -17.21
C ALA A 232 -10.28 -3.50 -17.28
N ASN A 233 -9.66 -4.62 -17.65
CA ASN A 233 -10.32 -5.92 -17.74
C ASN A 233 -10.18 -6.80 -16.49
N ASP A 234 -9.67 -6.25 -15.39
CA ASP A 234 -9.46 -6.91 -14.10
C ASP A 234 -8.47 -8.11 -14.09
N THR A 235 -7.69 -8.31 -15.15
CA THR A 235 -6.65 -9.35 -15.17
C THR A 235 -5.41 -8.97 -14.36
N ARG A 236 -5.28 -7.69 -13.97
CA ARG A 236 -4.29 -7.19 -13.02
C ARG A 236 -5.01 -6.47 -11.87
N HIS A 237 -4.84 -6.99 -10.66
CA HIS A 237 -5.55 -6.55 -9.44
C HIS A 237 -4.60 -6.35 -8.24
N ASN A 238 -3.30 -6.13 -8.51
CA ASN A 238 -2.30 -5.90 -7.47
C ASN A 238 -2.20 -4.43 -7.01
N ASP A 239 -3.17 -3.60 -7.39
CA ASP A 239 -3.23 -2.19 -7.00
C ASP A 239 -3.87 -2.02 -5.63
N ILE A 240 -3.29 -1.12 -4.83
CA ILE A 240 -3.78 -0.82 -3.47
C ILE A 240 -5.06 -0.01 -3.60
N ASN A 241 -6.15 -0.43 -2.96
CA ASN A 241 -7.47 0.24 -2.98
C ASN A 241 -8.04 0.45 -4.39
N GLU A 242 -7.75 -0.46 -5.32
CA GLU A 242 -8.30 -0.48 -6.69
C GLU A 242 -8.03 0.81 -7.49
N GLN A 243 -7.00 1.57 -7.12
CA GLN A 243 -6.75 2.90 -7.67
C GLN A 243 -6.59 2.89 -9.19
N MET A 244 -5.80 1.95 -9.72
CA MET A 244 -5.59 1.86 -11.16
C MET A 244 -6.75 1.18 -11.87
N ARG A 245 -7.42 0.21 -11.24
CA ARG A 245 -8.62 -0.42 -11.81
C ARG A 245 -9.77 0.58 -11.93
N ASN A 246 -9.98 1.44 -10.94
CA ASN A 246 -11.00 2.50 -10.96
C ASN A 246 -10.74 3.56 -12.03
N VAL A 247 -9.46 3.86 -12.32
CA VAL A 247 -9.08 4.75 -13.42
C VAL A 247 -9.28 4.05 -14.76
N ALA A 248 -8.64 2.91 -14.97
CA ALA A 248 -8.53 2.26 -16.28
C ALA A 248 -9.87 1.73 -16.82
N ARG A 249 -10.76 1.22 -15.95
CA ARG A 249 -12.09 0.72 -16.35
C ARG A 249 -12.99 1.80 -16.97
N ASN A 250 -12.73 3.07 -16.67
CA ASN A 250 -13.52 4.19 -17.17
C ASN A 250 -12.91 4.83 -18.42
N MET A 251 -11.68 4.45 -18.82
CA MET A 251 -11.00 4.96 -20.00
C MET A 251 -11.53 4.32 -21.29
N THR A 252 -11.54 5.07 -22.39
CA THR A 252 -11.77 4.49 -23.72
C THR A 252 -10.51 3.82 -24.29
N PRO A 253 -10.62 2.93 -25.29
CA PRO A 253 -9.45 2.36 -25.96
C PRO A 253 -8.51 3.44 -26.54
N GLU A 254 -9.07 4.49 -27.13
CA GLU A 254 -8.32 5.60 -27.73
C GLU A 254 -7.56 6.40 -26.66
N GLU A 255 -8.15 6.56 -25.48
CA GLU A 255 -7.51 7.22 -24.34
C GLU A 255 -6.36 6.40 -23.75
N ILE A 256 -6.54 5.07 -23.66
CA ILE A 256 -5.47 4.16 -23.24
C ILE A 256 -4.29 4.26 -24.22
N ASP A 257 -4.58 4.30 -25.51
CA ASP A 257 -3.58 4.37 -26.57
C ASP A 257 -2.85 5.72 -26.54
N ALA A 258 -3.58 6.83 -26.37
CA ALA A 258 -3.02 8.17 -26.27
C ALA A 258 -2.12 8.30 -25.03
N ALA A 259 -2.55 7.81 -23.87
CA ALA A 259 -1.74 7.82 -22.64
C ALA A 259 -0.47 6.97 -22.81
N ALA A 260 -0.58 5.79 -23.41
CA ALA A 260 0.56 4.92 -23.65
C ALA A 260 1.58 5.53 -24.62
N ALA A 261 1.13 6.16 -25.70
CA ALA A 261 2.00 6.85 -26.65
C ALA A 261 2.71 8.05 -26.00
N TYR A 262 1.96 8.87 -25.24
CA TYR A 262 2.49 10.02 -24.53
C TYR A 262 3.63 9.64 -23.57
N TYR A 263 3.40 8.66 -22.69
CA TYR A 263 4.41 8.25 -21.71
C TYR A 263 5.61 7.53 -22.32
N ALA A 264 5.44 6.89 -23.48
CA ALA A 264 6.56 6.34 -24.23
C ALA A 264 7.43 7.42 -24.90
N GLY A 265 6.95 8.67 -24.95
CA GLY A 265 7.56 9.70 -25.78
C GLY A 265 7.42 9.43 -27.28
N ALA A 266 6.46 8.57 -27.67
CA ALA A 266 6.16 8.29 -29.06
C ALA A 266 5.33 9.44 -29.65
N GLN A 267 5.66 9.85 -30.87
CA GLN A 267 4.78 10.74 -31.63
C GLN A 267 3.52 9.97 -32.07
N PRO A 268 2.33 10.60 -32.06
CA PRO A 268 1.11 10.00 -32.58
C PRO A 268 1.22 9.65 -34.08
#